data_AF-S2KI88-F1
#
_entry.id   AF-S2KI88-F1
#
_cell.length_a   1.000
_cell.length_b   1.000
_cell.length_c   1.000
_cell.angle_alpha   90.00
_cell.angle_beta   90.00
_cell.angle_gamma   90.00
#
_symmetry.space_group_name_H-M   'P 1'
#
loop_
_entity.id
_entity.type
_entity.pdbx_description
1 polymer ?
#
loop_
_entity_poly.entity_id
_entity_poly.type
_entity_poly.pdbx_seq_one_letter_code
_entity_poly.pdbx_strand_id
1 'polypeptide(L)'
;MENQLCTRYLQPVLQCLFDSEEENMMFKWTNTINFTNNENDHLPTTKNRPDGCIEDARKTIGFIEVKTIHHATNHRKINVDLYRLGVFGRTSLSKYGLDKSFQIMAIGTNLKFYICQNVDGIFMMTELDHLRIPTALDELPQFVPYFDRLYNILATIHTNCYAKDNVSNATTTTSTSTSTNTNSNDSTLEPKVLKAITERTVDRGRYNCFYHPCH
;
A
#
# COMPACT_ATOMS: atom_id res chain seq x y z
N MET A 1 9.99 -11.84 -18.91
CA MET A 1 11.13 -11.57 -18.00
C MET A 1 10.65 -10.70 -16.85
N GLU A 2 11.17 -10.87 -15.63
CA GLU A 2 10.71 -10.14 -14.43
C GLU A 2 10.75 -8.62 -14.57
N ASN A 3 11.81 -8.07 -15.16
CA ASN A 3 11.91 -6.62 -15.39
C ASN A 3 10.76 -6.07 -16.26
N GLN A 4 10.34 -6.80 -17.31
CA GLN A 4 9.18 -6.40 -18.12
C GLN A 4 7.88 -6.46 -17.32
N LEU A 5 7.75 -7.43 -16.41
CA LEU A 5 6.58 -7.49 -15.51
C LEU A 5 6.52 -6.27 -14.61
N CYS A 6 7.65 -5.93 -13.97
CA CYS A 6 7.77 -4.78 -13.09
C CYS A 6 7.49 -3.47 -13.84
N THR A 7 8.21 -3.18 -14.92
CA THR A 7 8.17 -1.88 -15.59
C THR A 7 6.92 -1.66 -16.45
N ARG A 8 6.38 -2.70 -17.10
CA ARG A 8 5.26 -2.55 -18.05
C ARG A 8 3.89 -2.66 -17.40
N TYR A 9 3.75 -3.48 -16.35
CA TYR A 9 2.44 -3.80 -15.77
C TYR A 9 2.33 -3.35 -14.32
N LEU A 10 3.30 -3.68 -13.47
CA LEU A 10 3.19 -3.40 -12.04
C LEU A 10 3.46 -1.93 -11.71
N GLN A 11 4.51 -1.34 -12.29
CA GLN A 11 4.91 0.03 -11.99
C GLN A 11 3.81 1.04 -12.28
N PRO A 12 3.16 1.06 -13.47
CA PRO A 12 2.10 2.05 -13.73
C PRO A 12 0.94 1.96 -12.71
N VAL A 13 0.59 0.74 -12.29
CA VAL A 13 -0.46 0.53 -11.29
C VAL A 13 0.01 0.97 -9.91
N LEU A 14 1.16 0.50 -9.44
CA LEU A 14 1.66 0.80 -8.10
C LEU A 14 1.96 2.29 -7.91
N GLN A 15 2.52 2.95 -8.93
CA GLN A 15 2.70 4.41 -8.90
C GLN A 15 1.36 5.14 -8.82
N CYS A 16 0.36 4.74 -9.61
CA CYS A 16 -0.97 5.33 -9.54
C CYS A 16 -1.63 5.16 -8.16
N LEU A 17 -1.28 4.12 -7.41
CA LEU A 17 -1.85 3.83 -6.10
C LEU A 17 -1.07 4.45 -4.94
N PHE A 18 0.25 4.65 -5.10
CA PHE A 18 1.16 4.92 -3.99
C PHE A 18 2.19 6.04 -4.24
N ASP A 19 2.14 6.74 -5.37
CA ASP A 19 2.88 8.00 -5.58
C ASP A 19 1.94 9.20 -5.37
N SER A 20 2.29 10.08 -4.42
CA SER A 20 1.56 11.33 -4.17
C SER A 20 2.52 12.38 -3.61
N GLU A 21 2.78 13.44 -4.37
CA GLU A 21 3.63 14.55 -3.89
C GLU A 21 2.97 15.31 -2.73
N GLU A 22 1.64 15.48 -2.78
CA GLU A 22 0.87 16.17 -1.76
C GLU A 22 0.94 15.45 -0.41
N GLU A 23 0.94 14.12 -0.44
CA GLU A 23 0.97 13.26 0.76
C GLU A 23 2.40 12.78 1.09
N ASN A 24 3.43 13.27 0.36
CA ASN A 24 4.83 12.85 0.50
C ASN A 24 5.02 11.32 0.45
N MET A 25 4.24 10.69 -0.43
CA MET A 25 4.23 9.25 -0.67
C MET A 25 5.01 8.92 -1.93
N MET A 26 5.84 7.88 -1.84
CA MET A 26 6.66 7.47 -2.97
C MET A 26 6.86 5.96 -3.00
N PHE A 27 6.42 5.36 -4.09
CA PHE A 27 6.79 4.03 -4.52
C PHE A 27 8.18 4.04 -5.17
N LYS A 28 8.98 3.02 -4.86
CA LYS A 28 10.31 2.80 -5.44
C LYS A 28 10.55 1.33 -5.73
N TRP A 29 11.15 1.05 -6.88
CA TRP A 29 11.89 -0.20 -7.06
C TRP A 29 13.24 -0.11 -6.32
N THR A 30 13.58 -1.13 -5.57
CA THR A 30 14.76 -1.13 -4.70
C THR A 30 15.89 -1.94 -5.31
N ASN A 31 17.03 -1.27 -5.53
CA ASN A 31 18.29 -1.93 -5.93
C ASN A 31 19.27 -2.06 -4.75
N THR A 32 18.93 -1.52 -3.57
CA THR A 32 19.81 -1.40 -2.40
C THR A 32 19.30 -2.21 -1.21
N ILE A 33 20.20 -2.52 -0.26
CA ILE A 33 19.85 -3.18 1.01
C ILE A 33 19.20 -2.14 1.93
N ASN A 34 17.94 -2.36 2.32
CA ASN A 34 17.16 -1.38 3.10
C ASN A 34 17.50 -1.35 4.60
N PHE A 35 18.17 -2.39 5.11
CA PHE A 35 18.43 -2.57 6.53
C PHE A 35 19.86 -3.06 6.78
N THR A 36 20.80 -2.13 6.94
CA THR A 36 22.09 -2.40 7.58
C THR A 36 21.92 -2.19 9.09
N ASN A 37 22.05 -3.24 9.90
CA ASN A 37 21.93 -3.11 11.34
C ASN A 37 23.19 -2.51 11.98
N ASN A 38 22.96 -1.69 13.01
CA ASN A 38 23.89 -1.52 14.12
C ASN A 38 23.90 -2.84 14.93
N GLU A 39 25.06 -3.19 15.50
CA GLU A 39 25.52 -4.54 15.87
C GLU A 39 24.72 -5.37 16.91
N ASN A 40 23.50 -4.97 17.31
CA ASN A 40 22.81 -5.54 18.47
C ASN A 40 21.54 -6.38 18.17
N ASP A 41 21.18 -6.63 16.91
CA ASP A 41 19.99 -7.40 16.57
C ASP A 41 20.34 -8.87 16.27
N HIS A 42 19.88 -9.80 17.11
CA HIS A 42 20.15 -11.24 17.03
C HIS A 42 19.40 -11.96 15.88
N LEU A 43 18.63 -11.24 15.07
CA LEU A 43 17.94 -11.83 13.91
C LEU A 43 18.93 -11.89 12.72
N PRO A 44 19.10 -13.04 12.04
CA PRO A 44 20.03 -13.14 10.93
C PRO A 44 19.70 -12.08 9.89
N THR A 45 20.62 -11.14 9.73
CA THR A 45 20.57 -10.07 8.75
C THR A 45 20.43 -10.71 7.39
N THR A 46 19.23 -10.72 6.84
CA THR A 46 19.10 -11.08 5.44
C THR A 46 19.81 -9.98 4.67
N LYS A 47 20.91 -10.28 3.97
CA LYS A 47 21.46 -9.41 2.90
C LYS A 47 20.46 -9.18 1.75
N ASN A 48 19.20 -9.52 1.97
CA ASN A 48 18.15 -9.55 1.00
C ASN A 48 17.52 -8.17 0.94
N ARG A 49 17.31 -7.71 -0.28
CA ARG A 49 16.59 -6.50 -0.60
C ARG A 49 15.18 -6.88 -1.04
N PRO A 50 14.15 -6.12 -0.65
CA PRO A 50 12.86 -6.23 -1.33
C PRO A 50 13.04 -5.86 -2.82
N ASP A 51 12.06 -6.22 -3.64
CA ASP A 51 12.05 -5.79 -5.03
C ASP A 51 11.58 -4.33 -5.15
N GLY A 52 10.64 -3.92 -4.30
CA GLY A 52 10.23 -2.52 -4.16
C GLY A 52 9.74 -2.16 -2.75
N CYS A 53 9.51 -0.87 -2.53
CA CYS A 53 8.97 -0.35 -1.29
C CYS A 53 8.10 0.90 -1.51
N ILE A 54 7.30 1.22 -0.48
CA ILE A 54 6.50 2.44 -0.40
C ILE A 54 6.97 3.21 0.84
N GLU A 55 7.29 4.48 0.64
CA GLU A 55 7.69 5.41 1.68
C GLU A 55 6.59 6.45 1.93
N ASP A 56 6.40 6.78 3.20
CA ASP A 56 5.59 7.90 3.70
C ASP A 56 6.44 8.68 4.70
N ALA A 57 6.59 10.00 4.49
CA ALA A 57 7.39 10.87 5.35
C ALA A 57 8.82 10.34 5.64
N ARG A 58 9.48 9.74 4.63
CA ARG A 58 10.81 9.08 4.70
C ARG A 58 10.86 7.81 5.56
N LYS A 59 9.72 7.28 5.99
CA LYS A 59 9.59 5.98 6.64
C LYS A 59 9.10 4.98 5.62
N THR A 60 9.72 3.80 5.55
CA THR A 60 9.21 2.75 4.68
C THR A 60 8.05 2.05 5.35
N ILE A 61 6.85 2.24 4.80
CA ILE A 61 5.57 1.73 5.36
C ILE A 61 5.07 0.48 4.63
N GLY A 62 5.67 0.12 3.50
CA GLY A 62 5.37 -1.14 2.83
C GLY A 62 6.45 -1.67 1.90
N PHE A 63 6.41 -2.97 1.64
CA PHE A 63 7.37 -3.68 0.80
C PHE A 63 6.69 -4.52 -0.27
N ILE A 64 7.44 -4.80 -1.33
CA ILE A 64 6.97 -5.50 -2.52
C ILE A 64 7.97 -6.60 -2.88
N GLU A 65 7.44 -7.79 -3.11
CA GLU A 65 8.13 -8.93 -3.73
C GLU A 65 7.46 -9.30 -5.03
N VAL A 66 8.25 -9.53 -6.07
CA VAL A 66 7.77 -9.87 -7.40
C VAL A 66 8.34 -11.22 -7.83
N LYS A 67 7.49 -12.05 -8.41
CA LYS A 67 7.87 -13.27 -9.10
C LYS A 67 7.16 -13.35 -10.44
N THR A 68 7.86 -13.87 -11.43
CA THR A 68 7.22 -14.18 -12.72
C THR A 68 6.20 -15.31 -12.57
N ILE A 69 5.21 -15.35 -13.47
CA ILE A 69 4.19 -16.41 -13.48
C ILE A 69 4.79 -17.82 -13.62
N HIS A 70 5.98 -17.96 -14.22
CA HIS A 70 6.71 -19.22 -14.31
C HIS A 70 7.11 -19.81 -12.95
N HIS A 71 7.13 -18.99 -11.90
CA HIS A 71 7.40 -19.43 -10.54
C HIS A 71 6.14 -19.75 -9.73
N ALA A 72 4.94 -19.60 -10.30
CA ALA A 72 3.67 -19.83 -9.60
C ALA A 72 3.55 -21.23 -8.98
N THR A 73 4.13 -22.25 -9.63
CA THR A 73 4.11 -23.64 -9.13
C THR A 73 5.26 -23.95 -8.16
N ASN A 74 6.22 -23.03 -7.99
CA ASN A 74 7.33 -23.21 -7.08
C ASN A 74 6.98 -22.65 -5.69
N HIS A 75 6.11 -23.36 -4.98
CA HIS A 75 5.64 -22.95 -3.65
C HIS A 75 6.78 -22.72 -2.66
N ARG A 76 7.89 -23.47 -2.77
CA ARG A 76 9.06 -23.25 -1.90
C ARG A 76 9.63 -21.84 -2.07
N LYS A 77 9.85 -21.40 -3.31
CA LYS A 77 10.38 -20.04 -3.58
C LYS A 77 9.39 -18.98 -3.12
N ILE A 78 8.13 -19.12 -3.50
CA ILE A 78 7.05 -18.18 -3.11
C ILE A 78 6.96 -18.04 -1.59
N ASN A 79 6.99 -19.15 -0.84
CA ASN A 79 6.88 -19.11 0.61
C ASN A 79 8.12 -18.50 1.29
N VAL A 80 9.32 -18.72 0.72
CA VAL A 80 10.55 -18.08 1.21
C VAL A 80 10.46 -16.56 1.04
N ASP A 81 9.97 -16.09 -0.11
CA ASP A 81 9.82 -14.65 -0.35
C ASP A 81 8.69 -14.04 0.47
N LEU A 82 7.58 -14.76 0.68
CA LEU A 82 6.49 -14.33 1.57
C LEU A 82 6.97 -14.21 3.02
N TYR A 83 7.74 -15.17 3.52
CA TYR A 83 8.36 -15.10 4.85
C TYR A 83 9.27 -13.87 4.96
N ARG A 84 10.12 -13.66 3.95
CA ARG A 84 11.04 -12.53 3.90
C ARG A 84 10.31 -11.19 3.87
N LEU A 85 9.21 -11.12 3.14
CA LEU A 85 8.33 -9.96 3.09
C LEU A 85 7.75 -9.63 4.48
N GLY A 86 7.35 -10.65 5.24
CA GLY A 86 6.97 -10.49 6.65
C GLY A 86 8.11 -9.98 7.55
N VAL A 87 9.34 -10.45 7.33
CA VAL A 87 10.53 -9.96 8.06
C VAL A 87 10.77 -8.47 7.78
N PHE A 88 10.69 -8.02 6.52
CA PHE A 88 10.80 -6.59 6.20
C PHE A 88 9.72 -5.76 6.88
N GLY A 89 8.47 -6.24 6.86
CA GLY A 89 7.38 -5.64 7.62
C GLY A 89 7.76 -5.47 9.08
N ARG A 90 8.12 -6.54 9.78
CA ARG A 90 8.52 -6.51 11.19
C ARG A 90 9.66 -5.52 11.46
N THR A 91 10.71 -5.53 10.64
CA THR A 91 11.85 -4.62 10.79
C THR A 91 11.41 -3.17 10.64
N SER A 92 10.52 -2.86 9.70
CA SER A 92 9.99 -1.49 9.53
C SER A 92 9.17 -1.02 10.73
N LEU A 93 8.32 -1.87 11.31
CA LEU A 93 7.56 -1.54 12.52
C LEU A 93 8.51 -1.15 13.65
N SER A 94 9.51 -1.98 13.94
CA SER A 94 10.48 -1.72 15.01
C SER A 94 11.35 -0.49 14.72
N LYS A 95 11.84 -0.32 13.49
CA LYS A 95 12.78 0.75 13.12
C LYS A 95 12.12 2.13 13.13
N TYR A 96 10.88 2.23 12.65
CA TYR A 96 10.20 3.51 12.45
C TYR A 96 9.10 3.79 13.48
N GLY A 97 8.86 2.85 14.41
CA GLY A 97 7.79 2.94 15.41
C GLY A 97 6.39 2.95 14.78
N LEU A 98 6.17 2.10 13.77
CA LEU A 98 4.88 2.02 13.08
C LEU A 98 3.96 1.01 13.80
N ASP A 99 2.67 1.36 13.90
CA ASP A 99 1.65 0.43 14.40
C ASP A 99 1.42 -0.72 13.43
N LYS A 100 1.32 -0.39 12.12
CA LYS A 100 1.13 -1.35 11.04
C LYS A 100 1.99 -1.00 9.83
N SER A 101 2.38 -2.00 9.07
CA SER A 101 2.92 -1.87 7.71
C SER A 101 2.11 -2.74 6.75
N PHE A 102 2.25 -2.54 5.45
CA PHE A 102 1.57 -3.38 4.45
C PHE A 102 2.55 -4.00 3.47
N GLN A 103 2.17 -5.13 2.91
CA GLN A 103 3.04 -5.90 2.02
C GLN A 103 2.33 -6.30 0.74
N ILE A 104 3.05 -6.35 -0.37
CA ILE A 104 2.53 -6.79 -1.66
C ILE A 104 3.37 -7.94 -2.19
N MET A 105 2.74 -9.08 -2.45
CA MET A 105 3.34 -10.18 -3.19
C MET A 105 2.72 -10.21 -4.60
N ALA A 106 3.53 -10.00 -5.63
CA ALA A 106 3.13 -10.10 -7.01
C ALA A 106 3.64 -11.40 -7.64
N ILE A 107 2.73 -12.23 -8.17
CA ILE A 107 3.07 -13.43 -8.95
C ILE A 107 2.46 -13.28 -10.34
N GLY A 108 3.30 -12.93 -11.31
CA GLY A 108 2.81 -12.37 -12.58
C GLY A 108 2.06 -11.07 -12.28
N THR A 109 0.86 -10.91 -12.86
CA THR A 109 -0.02 -9.77 -12.58
C THR A 109 -1.01 -10.01 -11.45
N ASN A 110 -0.91 -11.11 -10.71
CA ASN A 110 -1.71 -11.34 -9.50
C ASN A 110 -1.01 -10.69 -8.31
N LEU A 111 -1.63 -9.68 -7.73
CA LEU A 111 -1.17 -8.99 -6.54
C LEU A 111 -1.95 -9.51 -5.34
N LYS A 112 -1.23 -9.85 -4.27
CA LYS A 112 -1.78 -10.14 -2.95
C LYS A 112 -1.31 -9.08 -1.98
N PHE A 113 -2.24 -8.53 -1.21
CA PHE A 113 -1.99 -7.47 -0.24
C PHE A 113 -2.09 -8.05 1.16
N TYR A 114 -1.16 -7.66 2.03
CA TYR A 114 -1.12 -8.09 3.42
C TYR A 114 -0.97 -6.87 4.33
N ILE A 115 -1.48 -6.98 5.56
CA ILE A 115 -1.19 -6.05 6.65
C ILE A 115 -0.37 -6.76 7.73
N CYS A 116 0.66 -6.09 8.20
CA CYS A 116 1.57 -6.55 9.23
C CYS A 116 1.39 -5.71 10.48
N GLN A 117 1.22 -6.36 11.63
CA GLN A 117 1.04 -5.69 12.92
C GLN A 117 1.58 -6.56 14.06
N ASN A 118 1.90 -5.92 15.18
CA ASN A 118 2.18 -6.64 16.44
C ASN A 118 0.91 -6.66 17.29
N VAL A 119 0.44 -7.86 17.64
CA VAL A 119 -0.70 -8.07 18.54
C VAL A 119 -0.22 -8.90 19.71
N ASP A 120 -0.20 -8.29 20.90
CA ASP A 120 0.17 -8.94 22.15
C ASP A 120 1.55 -9.63 22.11
N GLY A 121 2.52 -9.02 21.42
CA GLY A 121 3.87 -9.56 21.25
C GLY A 121 4.02 -10.55 20.09
N ILE A 122 2.92 -10.91 19.42
CA ILE A 122 2.92 -11.79 18.24
C ILE A 122 2.85 -10.92 16.98
N PHE A 123 3.86 -11.07 16.12
CA PHE A 123 3.84 -10.45 14.81
C PHE A 123 2.92 -11.23 13.86
N MET A 124 1.85 -10.58 13.40
CA MET A 124 0.89 -11.15 12.48
C MET A 124 0.97 -10.47 11.11
N MET A 125 0.93 -11.28 10.05
CA MET A 125 0.77 -10.83 8.67
C MET A 125 -0.52 -11.43 8.12
N THR A 126 -1.54 -10.60 7.95
CA THR A 126 -2.89 -11.00 7.54
C THR A 126 -3.12 -10.61 6.09
N GLU A 127 -3.62 -11.53 5.26
CA GLU A 127 -4.04 -11.22 3.89
C GLU A 127 -5.25 -10.28 3.93
N LEU A 128 -5.16 -9.14 3.24
CA LEU A 128 -6.27 -8.22 3.05
C LEU A 128 -7.14 -8.70 1.90
N ASP A 129 -6.54 -8.80 0.72
CA ASP A 129 -7.20 -9.30 -0.47
C ASP A 129 -6.18 -9.56 -1.61
N HIS A 130 -6.68 -10.06 -2.74
CA HIS A 130 -5.91 -10.23 -3.97
C HIS A 130 -6.70 -9.85 -5.22
N LEU A 131 -5.98 -9.38 -6.24
CA LEU A 131 -6.54 -9.00 -7.54
C LEU A 131 -5.55 -9.26 -8.67
N ARG A 132 -6.07 -9.46 -9.88
CA ARG A 132 -5.27 -9.62 -11.09
C ARG A 132 -5.33 -8.34 -11.90
N ILE A 133 -4.17 -7.77 -12.18
CA ILE A 133 -4.06 -6.61 -13.08
C ILE A 133 -4.25 -7.09 -14.53
N PRO A 134 -5.14 -6.42 -15.29
CA PRO A 134 -5.31 -6.66 -16.72
C PRO A 134 -4.00 -6.50 -17.48
N THR A 135 -3.70 -7.42 -18.39
CA THR A 135 -2.53 -7.33 -19.27
C THR A 135 -2.89 -6.88 -20.69
N ALA A 136 -4.19 -6.84 -21.02
CA ALA A 136 -4.71 -6.44 -22.31
C ALA A 136 -6.01 -5.62 -22.17
N LEU A 137 -6.36 -4.89 -23.23
CA LEU A 137 -7.46 -3.92 -23.22
C LEU A 137 -8.84 -4.60 -23.07
N ASP A 138 -8.99 -5.77 -23.67
CA ASP A 138 -10.19 -6.61 -23.61
C ASP A 138 -10.43 -7.23 -22.23
N GLU A 139 -9.43 -7.23 -21.35
CA GLU A 139 -9.57 -7.64 -19.96
C GLU A 139 -10.06 -6.51 -19.04
N LEU A 140 -9.97 -5.23 -19.45
CA LEU A 140 -10.36 -4.09 -18.60
C LEU A 140 -11.82 -4.14 -18.13
N PRO A 141 -12.82 -4.51 -18.98
CA PRO A 141 -14.20 -4.60 -18.52
C PRO A 141 -14.39 -5.58 -17.36
N GLN A 142 -13.57 -6.65 -17.33
CA GLN A 142 -13.61 -7.66 -16.27
C GLN A 142 -12.99 -7.16 -14.97
N PHE A 143 -12.19 -6.10 -15.00
CA PHE A 143 -11.54 -5.52 -13.83
C PHE A 143 -12.43 -4.57 -13.06
N VAL A 144 -13.44 -3.98 -13.70
CA VAL A 144 -14.35 -2.99 -13.09
C VAL A 144 -14.97 -3.46 -11.76
N PRO A 145 -15.47 -4.72 -11.62
CA PRO A 145 -16.04 -5.20 -10.37
C PRO A 145 -15.03 -5.30 -9.21
N TYR A 146 -13.73 -5.28 -9.50
CA TYR A 146 -12.68 -5.35 -8.48
C TYR A 146 -12.29 -3.98 -7.93
N PHE A 147 -12.84 -2.88 -8.46
CA PHE A 147 -12.54 -1.54 -7.96
C PHE A 147 -12.99 -1.33 -6.52
N ASP A 148 -14.15 -1.86 -6.12
CA ASP A 148 -14.60 -1.74 -4.72
C ASP A 148 -13.65 -2.47 -3.77
N ARG A 149 -13.16 -3.64 -4.18
CA ARG A 149 -12.17 -4.42 -3.42
C ARG A 149 -10.84 -3.68 -3.33
N LEU A 150 -10.36 -3.16 -4.46
CA LEU A 150 -9.14 -2.35 -4.50
C LEU A 150 -9.28 -1.11 -3.60
N TYR A 151 -10.42 -0.41 -3.67
CA TYR A 151 -10.71 0.73 -2.81
C TYR A 151 -10.65 0.34 -1.33
N ASN A 152 -11.26 -0.77 -0.93
CA ASN A 152 -11.23 -1.24 0.45
C ASN A 152 -9.81 -1.58 0.93
N ILE A 153 -8.99 -2.18 0.06
CA ILE A 153 -7.57 -2.42 0.35
C ILE A 153 -6.86 -1.08 0.60
N LEU A 154 -6.99 -0.13 -0.32
CA LEU A 154 -6.32 1.17 -0.22
C LEU A 154 -6.79 1.96 0.99
N ALA A 155 -8.10 2.00 1.26
CA ALA A 155 -8.66 2.66 2.43
C ALA A 155 -8.15 2.04 3.74
N THR A 156 -8.02 0.71 3.77
CA THR A 156 -7.44 -0.01 4.91
C THR A 156 -5.97 0.37 5.10
N ILE A 157 -5.16 0.35 4.04
CA ILE A 157 -3.75 0.72 4.12
C ILE A 157 -3.63 2.19 4.54
N HIS A 158 -4.37 3.10 3.90
CA HIS A 158 -4.41 4.53 4.20
C HIS A 158 -4.70 4.79 5.68
N THR A 159 -5.75 4.18 6.21
CA THR A 159 -6.18 4.39 7.59
C THR A 159 -5.20 3.84 8.64
N ASN A 160 -4.45 2.79 8.28
CA ASN A 160 -3.69 2.00 9.25
C ASN A 160 -2.17 2.15 9.19
N CYS A 161 -1.62 2.47 8.02
CA CYS A 161 -0.17 2.45 7.78
C CYS A 161 0.44 3.85 7.61
N TYR A 162 -0.36 4.84 7.25
CA TYR A 162 0.12 6.19 7.00
C TYR A 162 0.16 7.01 8.27
N ALA A 163 1.11 7.95 8.31
CA ALA A 163 1.19 8.93 9.36
C ALA A 163 -0.08 9.77 9.36
N LYS A 164 -0.76 9.82 10.50
CA LYS A 164 -1.74 10.88 10.74
C LYS A 164 -0.93 12.13 11.01
N ASP A 165 -1.09 13.16 10.18
CA ASP A 165 -0.56 14.49 10.50
C ASP A 165 -1.10 14.88 11.87
N ASN A 166 -0.23 14.80 12.89
CA ASN A 166 -0.54 15.38 14.17
C ASN A 166 -0.46 16.89 13.97
N VAL A 167 -1.59 17.51 13.58
CA VAL A 167 -1.81 18.93 13.87
C VAL A 167 -1.88 19.04 15.39
N SER A 168 -0.69 19.04 15.99
CA SER A 168 -0.49 19.25 17.41
C SER A 168 -0.60 20.76 17.59
N ASN A 169 -1.79 21.23 17.96
CA ASN A 169 -1.91 22.51 18.63
C ASN A 169 -1.11 22.42 19.92
N ALA A 170 0.13 22.90 19.87
CA ALA A 170 0.94 23.15 21.04
C ALA A 170 0.24 24.25 21.85
N THR A 171 -0.43 23.86 22.92
CA THR A 171 -0.57 24.74 24.09
C THR A 171 -0.45 23.90 25.34
N THR A 172 0.77 23.90 25.86
CA THR A 172 1.10 23.53 27.23
C THR A 172 0.16 24.22 28.21
N THR A 173 -0.52 23.48 29.09
CA THR A 173 -0.63 23.84 30.51
C THR A 173 -0.99 22.60 31.34
N THR A 174 -0.09 22.30 32.26
CA THR A 174 -0.18 21.39 33.41
C THR A 174 -1.49 21.52 34.19
N SER A 175 -2.19 20.42 34.48
CA SER A 175 -3.05 20.24 35.67
C SER A 175 -3.60 18.82 35.78
N THR A 176 -3.33 18.19 36.91
CA THR A 176 -3.86 16.93 37.44
C THR A 176 -5.38 16.94 37.57
N SER A 177 -6.09 15.88 37.15
CA SER A 177 -7.20 15.23 37.91
C SER A 177 -7.92 14.13 37.13
N THR A 178 -8.25 13.09 37.89
CA THR A 178 -9.03 11.88 37.58
C THR A 178 -10.47 12.18 37.17
N SER A 179 -11.00 11.53 36.13
CA SER A 179 -12.35 10.90 36.11
C SER A 179 -12.74 10.33 34.73
N THR A 180 -13.47 9.23 34.83
CA THR A 180 -14.19 8.46 33.80
C THR A 180 -15.19 9.28 32.99
N ASN A 181 -15.25 9.08 31.66
CA ASN A 181 -16.49 8.66 31.00
C ASN A 181 -16.32 8.32 29.51
N THR A 182 -17.03 7.27 29.12
CA THR A 182 -17.45 6.87 27.78
C THR A 182 -18.03 8.03 26.97
N ASN A 183 -17.73 8.09 25.67
CA ASN A 183 -18.71 8.47 24.63
C ASN A 183 -18.22 8.03 23.24
N SER A 184 -18.97 7.09 22.68
CA SER A 184 -19.06 6.75 21.27
C SER A 184 -19.51 7.97 20.47
N ASN A 185 -18.67 8.46 19.56
CA ASN A 185 -19.09 9.36 18.49
C ASN A 185 -18.71 8.73 17.16
N ASP A 186 -19.74 8.11 16.58
CA ASP A 186 -19.88 7.83 15.17
C ASP A 186 -19.79 9.17 14.41
N SER A 187 -18.61 9.48 13.89
CA SER A 187 -18.41 10.62 13.00
C SER A 187 -18.15 10.08 11.60
N THR A 188 -19.23 9.85 10.87
CA THR A 188 -19.22 9.72 9.42
C THR A 188 -18.61 11.01 8.85
N LEU A 189 -17.36 10.94 8.41
CA LEU A 189 -16.71 12.06 7.74
C LEU A 189 -16.76 11.81 6.24
N GLU A 190 -17.52 12.68 5.56
CA GLU A 190 -17.64 12.68 4.11
C GLU A 190 -16.26 12.70 3.42
N PRO A 191 -16.08 11.92 2.35
CA PRO A 191 -14.78 11.78 1.71
C PRO A 191 -14.51 12.98 0.81
N LYS A 192 -13.36 13.63 0.98
CA LYS A 192 -12.77 14.52 -0.04
C LYS A 192 -12.66 13.85 -1.42
N VAL A 193 -12.67 12.50 -1.45
CA VAL A 193 -12.79 11.68 -2.67
C VAL A 193 -14.11 11.95 -3.43
N LEU A 194 -15.25 12.08 -2.74
CA LEU A 194 -16.54 12.41 -3.34
C LEU A 194 -16.52 13.83 -3.95
N LYS A 195 -15.83 14.77 -3.29
CA LYS A 195 -15.63 16.13 -3.83
C LYS A 195 -14.77 16.13 -5.10
N ALA A 196 -13.64 15.40 -5.12
CA ALA A 196 -12.77 15.29 -6.29
C ALA A 196 -13.47 14.59 -7.49
N ILE A 197 -14.35 13.63 -7.22
CA ILE A 197 -15.16 12.95 -8.25
C ILE A 197 -16.24 13.89 -8.78
N THR A 198 -16.92 14.64 -7.90
CA THR A 198 -18.03 15.53 -8.27
C THR A 198 -17.52 16.74 -9.05
N GLU A 199 -16.44 17.40 -8.60
CA GLU A 199 -15.87 18.58 -9.28
C GLU A 199 -15.37 18.24 -10.70
N ARG A 200 -14.86 17.02 -10.93
CA ARG A 200 -14.45 16.56 -12.28
C ARG A 200 -15.60 16.11 -13.18
N THR A 201 -16.81 15.90 -12.65
CA THR A 201 -17.96 15.48 -13.46
C THR A 201 -18.84 16.65 -13.93
N VAL A 202 -18.73 17.83 -13.33
CA VAL A 202 -19.51 19.01 -13.74
C VAL A 202 -18.98 19.63 -15.04
N ASP A 203 -17.68 19.49 -15.34
CA ASP A 203 -17.07 20.10 -16.53
C ASP A 203 -17.02 19.17 -17.75
N ARG A 204 -18.17 18.57 -18.08
CA ARG A 204 -18.38 17.86 -19.35
C ARG A 204 -19.39 18.61 -20.21
N GLY A 205 -18.97 19.74 -20.74
CA GLY A 205 -19.40 20.15 -22.07
C GLY A 205 -18.98 19.07 -23.07
N ARG A 206 -19.83 18.06 -23.27
CA ARG A 206 -19.58 16.93 -24.16
C ARG A 206 -19.51 17.43 -25.60
N TYR A 207 -18.31 17.74 -26.09
CA TYR A 207 -18.06 17.74 -27.53
C TYR A 207 -17.82 16.29 -27.95
N ASN A 208 -18.79 15.72 -28.64
CA ASN A 208 -18.80 14.32 -29.04
C ASN A 208 -18.00 14.20 -30.36
N CYS A 209 -16.73 13.76 -30.31
CA CYS A 209 -15.87 13.70 -31.51
C CYS A 209 -16.30 12.63 -32.54
N PHE A 210 -17.36 11.87 -32.24
CA PHE A 210 -17.93 10.85 -33.12
C PHE A 210 -19.23 11.29 -33.81
N TYR A 211 -19.62 12.57 -33.71
CA TYR A 211 -20.75 13.10 -34.47
C TYR A 211 -20.26 13.62 -35.83
N HIS A 212 -20.37 12.80 -36.87
CA HIS A 212 -20.32 13.27 -38.25
C HIS A 212 -21.76 13.45 -38.76
N PRO A 213 -22.20 14.69 -39.08
CA PRO A 213 -23.44 14.88 -39.81
C PRO A 213 -23.18 14.44 -41.26
N CYS A 214 -23.85 13.37 -41.70
CA CYS A 214 -23.97 13.08 -43.12
C CYS A 214 -24.80 14.20 -43.78
N HIS A 215 -24.21 14.87 -44.77
CA HIS A 215 -24.93 15.65 -45.78
C HIS A 215 -24.51 15.13 -47.15
#